data_AF-A0A8J7RKN1-F1
#
_entry.id   AF-A0A8J7RKN1-F1
#
_cell.length_a   1.000
_cell.length_b   1.000
_cell.length_c   1.000
_cell.angle_alpha   90.00
_cell.angle_beta   90.00
_cell.angle_gamma   90.00
#
_symmetry.space_group_name_H-M   'P 1'
#
loop_
_entity.id
_entity.type
_entity.pdbx_description
1 polymer ?
#
loop_
_entity_poly.entity_id
_entity_poly.type
_entity_poly.pdbx_seq_one_letter_code
_entity_poly.pdbx_strand_id
1 'polypeptide(L)'
;MQFEFAGASKDEGADFGGRTLRIFEIGHALEDLAIRWLRGAGFDLYTRKGNHPDGEQFGFSAAGGRIRGHVDGIIAAAPEPLQIKVPALWECKTMNAKNWRDTVARGVVLAKPIYAAQISLYQAYMEAQVPGMSANPALFTAINKDTAELHHELVPFDAVLAQRMSDRGVRILQATDAGELLPRIATTRDFHECRMCPWADRCWGLSA
;
A
#
# COMPACT_ATOMS: atom_id res chain seq x y z
N MET A 1 -8.82 -10.19 5.20
CA MET A 1 -7.48 -10.54 5.72
C MET A 1 -7.40 -11.93 6.34
N GLN A 2 -8.04 -12.28 7.47
CA GLN A 2 -7.90 -13.65 8.03
C GLN A 2 -8.54 -14.73 7.15
N PHE A 3 -9.82 -14.57 6.76
CA PHE A 3 -10.49 -15.51 5.84
C PHE A 3 -9.76 -15.66 4.52
N GLU A 4 -9.30 -14.55 3.95
CA GLU A 4 -8.48 -14.50 2.75
C GLU A 4 -7.18 -15.29 2.91
N PHE A 5 -6.45 -15.04 3.99
CA PHE A 5 -5.19 -15.73 4.28
C PHE A 5 -5.40 -17.24 4.51
N ALA A 6 -6.51 -17.63 5.14
CA ALA A 6 -6.89 -19.02 5.34
C ALA A 6 -7.46 -19.71 4.07
N GLY A 7 -7.57 -18.99 2.95
CA GLY A 7 -8.11 -19.53 1.70
C GLY A 7 -9.61 -19.83 1.73
N ALA A 8 -10.37 -19.19 2.63
CA ALA A 8 -11.81 -19.37 2.69
C ALA A 8 -12.48 -18.79 1.44
N SER A 9 -13.44 -19.52 0.86
CA SER A 9 -14.24 -19.02 -0.26
C SER A 9 -14.97 -17.74 0.11
N LYS A 10 -14.96 -16.78 -0.83
CA LYS A 10 -15.76 -15.56 -0.76
C LYS A 10 -17.25 -15.90 -0.79
N ASP A 11 -18.07 -14.96 -0.33
CA ASP A 11 -19.52 -15.03 -0.44
C ASP A 11 -19.96 -14.97 -1.91
N GLU A 12 -21.14 -15.50 -2.20
CA GLU A 12 -21.68 -15.52 -3.56
C GLU A 12 -21.83 -14.09 -4.12
N GLY A 13 -21.34 -13.85 -5.33
CA GLY A 13 -21.40 -12.54 -5.98
C GLY A 13 -20.40 -11.50 -5.43
N ALA A 14 -19.53 -11.86 -4.49
CA ALA A 14 -18.56 -10.96 -3.89
C ALA A 14 -17.26 -10.78 -4.71
N ASP A 15 -17.18 -11.37 -5.90
CA ASP A 15 -16.07 -11.15 -6.82
C ASP A 15 -16.08 -9.75 -7.42
N PHE A 16 -14.91 -9.31 -7.89
CA PHE A 16 -14.78 -8.00 -8.50
C PHE A 16 -15.54 -7.94 -9.82
N GLY A 17 -16.55 -7.06 -9.87
CA GLY A 17 -17.21 -6.73 -11.13
C GLY A 17 -16.28 -6.03 -12.11
N GLY A 18 -16.60 -6.08 -13.41
CA GLY A 18 -15.74 -5.52 -14.47
C GLY A 18 -15.43 -4.03 -14.33
N ARG A 19 -16.30 -3.25 -13.67
CA ARG A 19 -16.00 -1.85 -13.34
C ARG A 19 -14.79 -1.73 -12.41
N THR A 20 -14.69 -2.57 -11.39
CA THR A 20 -13.58 -2.56 -10.43
C THR A 20 -12.27 -2.98 -11.10
N LEU A 21 -12.33 -3.99 -11.97
CA LEU A 21 -11.16 -4.43 -12.74
C LEU A 21 -10.60 -3.31 -13.63
N ARG A 22 -11.47 -2.57 -14.35
CA ARG A 22 -11.03 -1.39 -15.13
C ARG A 22 -10.45 -0.28 -14.26
N ILE A 23 -10.95 -0.10 -13.03
CA ILE A 23 -10.38 0.88 -12.09
C ILE A 23 -8.94 0.50 -11.72
N PHE A 24 -8.66 -0.79 -11.50
CA PHE A 24 -7.30 -1.28 -11.23
C PHE A 24 -6.39 -1.11 -12.44
N GLU A 25 -6.87 -1.47 -13.63
CA GLU A 25 -6.13 -1.32 -14.89
C GLU A 25 -5.74 0.14 -15.16
N ILE A 26 -6.68 1.08 -15.00
CA ILE A 26 -6.39 2.52 -15.09
C ILE A 26 -5.36 2.95 -14.03
N GLY A 27 -5.42 2.36 -12.84
CA GLY A 27 -4.42 2.57 -11.79
C GLY A 27 -3.01 2.24 -12.27
N HIS A 28 -2.81 1.04 -12.83
CA HIS A 28 -1.51 0.62 -13.36
C HIS A 28 -1.03 1.51 -14.51
N ALA A 29 -1.92 1.86 -15.45
CA ALA A 29 -1.55 2.73 -16.57
C ALA A 29 -1.09 4.13 -16.12
N LEU A 30 -1.70 4.66 -15.07
CA LEU A 30 -1.31 5.95 -14.48
C LEU A 30 -0.03 5.87 -13.66
N GLU A 31 0.24 4.74 -13.01
CA GLU A 31 1.53 4.48 -12.35
C GLU A 31 2.67 4.46 -13.37
N ASP A 32 2.50 3.77 -14.50
CA ASP A 32 3.46 3.76 -15.60
C ASP A 32 3.73 5.17 -16.16
N LEU A 33 2.69 6.02 -16.22
CA LEU A 33 2.83 7.42 -16.59
C LEU A 33 3.63 8.20 -15.53
N ALA A 34 3.34 8.01 -14.25
CA ALA A 34 4.04 8.66 -13.14
C ALA A 34 5.54 8.34 -13.16
N ILE A 35 5.91 7.08 -13.42
CA ILE A 35 7.30 6.64 -13.57
C ILE A 35 7.98 7.45 -14.68
N ARG A 36 7.33 7.57 -15.85
CA ARG A 36 7.86 8.34 -16.98
C ARG A 36 8.02 9.82 -16.64
N TRP A 37 7.05 10.41 -15.95
CA TRP A 37 7.10 11.82 -15.57
C TRP A 37 8.20 12.11 -14.55
N LEU A 38 8.36 11.27 -13.51
CA LEU A 38 9.43 11.43 -12.52
C LEU A 38 10.81 11.29 -13.16
N ARG A 39 11.01 10.28 -14.02
CA ARG A 39 12.26 10.13 -14.77
C ARG A 39 12.52 11.32 -15.70
N GLY A 40 11.48 11.81 -16.39
CA GLY A 40 11.56 13.02 -17.22
C GLY A 40 11.85 14.29 -16.43
N ALA A 41 11.48 14.33 -15.14
CA ALA A 41 11.81 15.40 -14.21
C ALA A 41 13.21 15.27 -13.59
N GLY A 42 14.00 14.26 -13.96
CA GLY A 42 15.38 14.07 -13.52
C GLY A 42 15.55 13.18 -12.28
N PHE A 43 14.54 12.41 -11.88
CA PHE A 43 14.69 11.40 -10.84
C PHE A 43 15.34 10.12 -11.39
N ASP A 44 16.30 9.56 -10.66
CA ASP A 44 16.79 8.20 -10.88
C ASP A 44 15.92 7.22 -10.08
N LEU A 45 14.90 6.67 -10.76
CA LEU A 45 13.85 5.83 -10.17
C LEU A 45 13.95 4.39 -10.68
N TYR A 46 14.12 3.45 -9.73
CA TYR A 46 14.14 2.01 -9.97
C TYR A 46 12.81 1.38 -9.54
N THR A 47 12.10 0.73 -10.46
CA THR A 47 10.81 0.07 -10.18
C THR A 47 10.90 -1.46 -10.26
N ARG A 48 11.97 -1.98 -10.87
CA ARG A 48 12.28 -3.41 -11.00
C ARG A 48 13.77 -3.65 -10.81
N LYS A 49 14.14 -4.82 -10.26
CA LYS A 49 15.54 -5.24 -10.10
C LYS A 49 16.24 -5.23 -11.46
N GLY A 50 17.44 -4.66 -11.51
CA GLY A 50 18.22 -4.51 -12.76
C GLY A 50 17.64 -3.53 -13.78
N ASN A 51 16.55 -2.81 -13.44
CA ASN A 51 15.85 -1.86 -14.32
C ASN A 51 15.41 -2.46 -15.68
N HIS A 52 15.18 -3.77 -15.72
CA HIS A 52 14.67 -4.47 -16.91
C HIS A 52 13.14 -4.59 -16.85
N PRO A 53 12.41 -4.52 -17.99
CA PRO A 53 10.95 -4.74 -18.01
C PRO A 53 10.52 -6.07 -17.40
N ASP A 54 11.33 -7.12 -17.61
CA ASP A 54 11.11 -8.47 -17.07
C ASP A 54 11.74 -8.69 -15.69
N GLY A 55 12.31 -7.64 -15.07
CA GLY A 55 12.88 -7.73 -13.73
C GLY A 55 11.80 -7.87 -12.66
N GLU A 56 12.12 -8.57 -11.57
CA GLU A 56 11.22 -8.65 -10.41
C GLU A 56 11.00 -7.27 -9.79
N GLN A 57 9.78 -7.02 -9.31
CA GLN A 57 9.51 -5.85 -8.47
C GLN A 57 10.36 -5.89 -7.19
N PHE A 58 10.78 -4.72 -6.72
CA PHE A 58 11.37 -4.62 -5.40
C PHE A 58 10.33 -4.94 -4.34
N GLY A 59 10.74 -5.63 -3.29
CA GLY A 59 9.81 -6.06 -2.26
C GLY A 59 10.51 -6.81 -1.14
N PHE A 60 9.73 -7.22 -0.15
CA PHE A 60 10.21 -7.97 0.99
C PHE A 60 9.39 -9.23 1.22
N SER A 61 9.99 -10.15 1.97
CA SER A 61 9.38 -11.40 2.40
C SER A 61 9.75 -11.64 3.85
N ALA A 62 8.74 -11.84 4.70
CA ALA A 62 8.88 -12.06 6.14
C ALA A 62 7.96 -13.20 6.60
N ALA A 63 8.22 -13.72 7.81
CA ALA A 63 7.47 -14.83 8.41
C ALA A 63 7.36 -16.06 7.47
N GLY A 64 8.49 -16.52 6.93
CA GLY A 64 8.51 -17.65 5.98
C GLY A 64 7.79 -17.35 4.67
N GLY A 65 7.73 -16.09 4.27
CA GLY A 65 7.03 -15.62 3.07
C GLY A 65 5.52 -15.43 3.24
N ARG A 66 5.00 -15.50 4.46
CA ARG A 66 3.56 -15.26 4.73
C ARG A 66 3.20 -13.78 4.76
N ILE A 67 4.18 -12.92 5.00
CA ILE A 67 4.04 -11.46 4.87
C ILE A 67 4.95 -11.02 3.74
N ARG A 68 4.37 -10.39 2.72
CA ARG A 68 5.09 -9.88 1.55
C ARG A 68 4.51 -8.55 1.13
N GLY A 69 5.34 -7.73 0.48
CA GLY A 69 4.93 -6.48 -0.12
C GLY A 69 5.86 -6.13 -1.27
N HIS A 70 5.31 -5.42 -2.25
CA HIS A 70 6.06 -4.88 -3.38
C HIS A 70 5.98 -3.37 -3.34
N VAL A 71 7.13 -2.72 -3.50
CA VAL A 71 7.22 -1.25 -3.54
C VAL A 71 7.05 -0.78 -4.97
N ASP A 72 6.40 0.39 -5.15
CA ASP A 72 6.20 0.96 -6.48
C ASP A 72 7.54 1.42 -7.09
N GLY A 73 8.46 1.93 -6.26
CA GLY A 73 9.85 2.12 -6.65
C GLY A 73 10.79 2.63 -5.55
N ILE A 74 12.06 2.75 -5.91
CA ILE A 74 13.14 3.30 -5.09
C ILE A 74 13.82 4.42 -5.86
N ILE A 75 13.89 5.59 -5.25
CA ILE A 75 14.60 6.76 -5.77
C ILE A 75 16.05 6.68 -5.29
N ALA A 76 17.00 6.59 -6.22
CA ALA A 76 18.43 6.58 -5.94
C ALA A 76 19.09 7.96 -6.10
N ALA A 77 18.49 8.84 -6.90
CA ALA A 77 18.89 10.24 -7.04
C ALA A 77 17.67 11.10 -7.36
N ALA A 78 17.69 12.35 -6.90
CA ALA A 78 16.65 13.34 -7.16
C ALA A 78 17.29 14.68 -7.56
N PRO A 79 16.59 15.55 -8.31
CA PRO A 79 17.09 16.88 -8.63
C PRO A 79 17.51 17.66 -7.38
N GLU A 80 18.74 18.19 -7.38
CA GLU A 80 19.34 18.90 -6.25
C GLU A 80 18.44 20.00 -5.64
N PRO A 81 17.73 20.84 -6.42
CA PRO A 81 16.86 21.88 -5.86
C PRO A 81 15.71 21.35 -5.00
N LEU A 82 15.33 20.07 -5.14
CA LEU A 82 14.25 19.46 -4.36
C LEU A 82 14.71 18.97 -2.99
N GLN A 83 16.03 18.86 -2.76
CA GLN A 83 16.62 18.44 -1.49
C GLN A 83 16.05 17.13 -0.91
N ILE A 84 15.60 16.21 -1.78
CA ILE A 84 15.09 14.90 -1.39
C ILE A 84 16.28 14.01 -1.03
N LYS A 85 16.30 13.50 0.20
CA LYS A 85 17.31 12.53 0.64
C LYS A 85 17.07 11.18 -0.01
N VAL A 86 18.14 10.48 -0.38
CA VAL A 86 18.11 9.19 -1.05
C VAL A 86 19.01 8.18 -0.31
N PRO A 87 18.73 6.87 -0.37
CA PRO A 87 17.61 6.24 -1.07
C PRO A 87 16.26 6.60 -0.42
N ALA A 88 15.22 6.77 -1.23
CA ALA A 88 13.86 7.04 -0.76
C ALA A 88 12.87 6.07 -1.42
N LEU A 89 11.91 5.60 -0.62
CA LEU A 89 10.77 4.84 -1.13
C LEU A 89 9.91 5.76 -1.99
N TRP A 90 9.47 5.28 -3.14
CA TRP A 90 8.41 5.91 -3.92
C TRP A 90 7.14 5.06 -3.82
N GLU A 91 6.03 5.70 -3.47
CA GLU A 91 4.71 5.10 -3.36
C GLU A 91 3.72 5.95 -4.16
N CYS A 92 3.01 5.34 -5.11
CA CYS A 92 2.10 6.00 -6.02
C CYS A 92 0.67 5.50 -5.83
N LYS A 93 -0.28 6.44 -5.78
CA LYS A 93 -1.71 6.15 -5.71
C LYS A 93 -2.49 6.99 -6.69
N THR A 94 -3.55 6.40 -7.23
CA THR A 94 -4.54 7.12 -8.02
C THR A 94 -5.83 7.25 -7.21
N MET A 95 -6.43 8.42 -7.22
CA MET A 95 -7.58 8.75 -6.39
C MET A 95 -8.64 9.46 -7.20
N ASN A 96 -9.90 9.35 -6.78
CA ASN A 96 -10.92 10.28 -7.27
C ASN A 96 -10.70 11.67 -6.65
N ALA A 97 -11.30 12.70 -7.23
CA ALA A 97 -11.15 14.09 -6.81
C ALA A 97 -11.46 14.32 -5.32
N LYS A 98 -12.43 13.59 -4.75
CA LYS A 98 -12.78 13.72 -3.33
C LYS A 98 -11.62 13.27 -2.44
N ASN A 99 -11.11 12.06 -2.66
CA ASN A 99 -10.00 11.52 -1.87
C ASN A 99 -8.70 12.26 -2.12
N TRP A 100 -8.47 12.72 -3.36
CA TRP A 100 -7.31 13.52 -3.70
C TRP A 100 -7.31 14.86 -2.95
N ARG A 101 -8.41 15.61 -3.00
CA ARG A 101 -8.54 16.88 -2.26
C ARG A 101 -8.36 16.72 -0.75
N ASP A 102 -8.91 15.65 -0.19
CA ASP A 102 -8.74 15.33 1.24
C ASP A 102 -7.27 15.05 1.60
N THR A 103 -6.56 14.32 0.71
CA THR A 103 -5.13 14.02 0.86
C THR A 103 -4.28 15.29 0.74
N VAL A 104 -4.53 16.13 -0.26
CA VAL A 104 -3.85 17.42 -0.41
C VAL A 104 -4.06 18.32 0.81
N ALA A 105 -5.28 18.34 1.36
CA ALA A 105 -5.62 19.22 2.47
C ALA A 105 -5.03 18.81 3.81
N ARG A 106 -4.82 17.50 4.05
CA ARG A 106 -4.48 16.96 5.39
C ARG A 106 -3.26 16.04 5.41
N GLY A 107 -2.66 15.74 4.26
CA GLY A 107 -1.60 14.75 4.09
C GLY A 107 -2.10 13.31 4.14
N VAL A 108 -1.35 12.40 3.52
CA VAL A 108 -1.68 10.97 3.39
C VAL A 108 -1.83 10.28 4.74
N VAL A 109 -1.06 10.68 5.75
CA VAL A 109 -1.12 10.07 7.08
C VAL A 109 -2.50 10.20 7.72
N LEU A 110 -3.14 11.37 7.59
CA LEU A 110 -4.46 11.63 8.14
C LEU A 110 -5.58 11.20 7.18
N ALA A 111 -5.43 11.46 5.87
CA ALA A 111 -6.46 11.19 4.88
C ALA A 111 -6.56 9.70 4.51
N LYS A 112 -5.44 8.98 4.57
CA LYS A 112 -5.29 7.57 4.17
C LYS A 112 -4.33 6.82 5.11
N PRO A 113 -4.70 6.59 6.39
CA PRO A 113 -3.85 5.89 7.35
C PRO A 113 -3.34 4.51 6.88
N ILE A 114 -4.10 3.82 6.02
CA ILE A 114 -3.68 2.55 5.41
C ILE A 114 -2.44 2.70 4.49
N TYR A 115 -2.32 3.80 3.76
CA TYR A 115 -1.15 4.06 2.91
C TYR A 115 0.05 4.48 3.76
N ALA A 116 -0.16 5.23 4.84
CA ALA A 116 0.91 5.50 5.81
C ALA A 116 1.45 4.23 6.47
N ALA A 117 0.56 3.28 6.81
CA ALA A 117 0.95 1.97 7.32
C ALA A 117 1.78 1.19 6.28
N GLN A 118 1.34 1.18 5.01
CA GLN A 118 2.08 0.54 3.92
C GLN A 118 3.47 1.15 3.73
N ILE A 119 3.57 2.47 3.62
CA ILE A 119 4.84 3.20 3.50
C ILE A 119 5.79 2.85 4.66
N SER A 120 5.29 2.88 5.90
CA SER A 120 6.11 2.60 7.08
C SER A 120 6.59 1.14 7.12
N LEU A 121 5.73 0.18 6.78
CA LEU A 121 6.13 -1.22 6.64
C LEU A 121 7.21 -1.39 5.57
N TYR A 122 7.04 -0.74 4.42
CA TYR A 122 7.98 -0.85 3.30
C TYR A 122 9.33 -0.25 3.67
N GLN A 123 9.38 0.92 4.30
CA GLN A 123 10.63 1.50 4.77
C GLN A 123 11.35 0.58 5.77
N ALA A 124 10.62 0.00 6.73
CA ALA A 124 11.19 -0.92 7.71
C ALA A 124 11.73 -2.21 7.08
N TYR A 125 10.94 -2.88 6.24
CA TYR A 125 11.32 -4.18 5.68
C TYR A 125 12.30 -4.10 4.50
N MET A 126 12.41 -2.93 3.85
CA MET A 126 13.39 -2.72 2.79
C MET A 126 14.76 -2.29 3.31
N GLU A 127 14.89 -1.84 4.57
CA GLU A 127 16.16 -1.36 5.16
C GLU A 127 17.33 -2.35 4.99
N ALA A 128 17.07 -3.64 5.22
CA ALA A 128 18.10 -4.68 5.08
C ALA A 128 18.58 -4.89 3.62
N GLN A 129 17.73 -4.58 2.65
CA GLN A 129 18.03 -4.71 1.22
C GLN A 129 18.58 -3.40 0.63
N VAL A 130 18.14 -2.25 1.17
CA VAL A 130 18.49 -0.91 0.72
C VAL A 130 18.78 -0.04 1.95
N PRO A 131 20.03 -0.06 2.46
CA PRO A 131 20.39 0.68 3.66
C PRO A 131 20.09 2.17 3.55
N GLY A 132 19.51 2.75 4.60
CA GLY A 132 19.10 4.16 4.66
C GLY A 132 17.65 4.43 4.27
N MET A 133 16.88 3.41 3.87
CA MET A 133 15.46 3.55 3.51
C MET A 133 14.60 4.11 4.67
N SER A 134 14.86 3.65 5.88
CA SER A 134 14.19 4.11 7.11
C SER A 134 14.75 5.41 7.67
N ALA A 135 15.90 5.89 7.17
CA ALA A 135 16.50 7.16 7.57
C ALA A 135 15.98 8.36 6.75
N ASN A 136 15.34 8.10 5.62
CA ASN A 136 14.88 9.10 4.67
C ASN A 136 13.36 9.07 4.50
N PRO A 137 12.68 10.21 4.31
CA PRO A 137 11.26 10.23 3.98
C PRO A 137 10.96 9.51 2.65
N ALA A 138 9.82 8.84 2.57
CA ALA A 138 9.27 8.34 1.32
C ALA A 138 8.67 9.48 0.49
N LEU A 139 8.77 9.41 -0.84
CA LEU A 139 8.00 10.26 -1.75
C LEU A 139 6.65 9.59 -2.03
N PHE A 140 5.57 10.18 -1.50
CA PHE A 140 4.22 9.77 -1.85
C PHE A 140 3.69 10.61 -3.01
N THR A 141 3.16 9.95 -4.04
CA THR A 141 2.51 10.59 -5.19
C THR A 141 1.02 10.23 -5.23
N ALA A 142 0.15 11.22 -5.32
CA ALA A 142 -1.27 11.04 -5.56
C ALA A 142 -1.70 11.71 -6.89
N ILE A 143 -2.25 10.89 -7.80
CA ILE A 143 -2.79 11.35 -9.09
C ILE A 143 -4.30 11.47 -8.98
N ASN A 144 -4.83 12.64 -9.31
CA ASN A 144 -6.27 12.85 -9.43
C ASN A 144 -6.78 12.28 -10.75
N LYS A 145 -7.62 11.25 -10.71
CA LYS A 145 -8.17 10.61 -11.92
C LYS A 145 -9.18 11.47 -12.67
N ASP A 146 -9.73 12.48 -12.01
CA ASP A 146 -10.74 13.36 -12.59
C ASP A 146 -10.12 14.56 -13.31
N THR A 147 -8.93 15.03 -12.87
CA THR A 147 -8.29 16.26 -13.38
C THR A 147 -6.85 16.08 -13.87
N ALA A 148 -6.26 14.90 -13.65
CA ALA A 148 -4.84 14.60 -13.88
C ALA A 148 -3.85 15.44 -13.05
N GLU A 149 -4.32 16.16 -12.03
CA GLU A 149 -3.44 16.88 -11.09
C GLU A 149 -2.59 15.91 -10.27
N LEU A 150 -1.34 16.33 -10.04
CA LEU A 150 -0.37 15.59 -9.24
C LEU A 150 -0.21 16.25 -7.88
N HIS A 151 -0.16 15.43 -6.84
CA HIS A 151 0.27 15.84 -5.50
C HIS A 151 1.45 14.98 -5.08
N HIS A 152 2.46 15.62 -4.51
CA HIS A 152 3.64 14.97 -3.96
C HIS A 152 3.85 15.45 -2.53
N GLU A 153 4.11 14.53 -1.62
CA GLU A 153 4.51 14.85 -0.24
C GLU A 153 5.60 13.89 0.25
N LEU A 154 6.46 14.39 1.14
CA LEU A 154 7.46 13.57 1.83
C LEU A 154 6.86 13.01 3.11
N VAL A 155 6.87 11.70 3.25
CA VAL A 155 6.31 10.99 4.41
C VAL A 155 7.48 10.46 5.25
N PRO A 156 7.72 11.02 6.45
CA PRO A 156 8.76 10.52 7.35
C PRO A 156 8.50 9.07 7.77
N PHE A 157 9.58 8.33 8.03
CA PHE A 157 9.47 6.98 8.57
C PHE A 157 8.84 7.00 9.96
N ASP A 158 7.78 6.22 10.15
CA ASP A 158 7.15 5.98 11.46
C ASP A 158 7.44 4.54 11.92
N ALA A 159 8.51 4.39 12.71
CA ALA A 159 8.93 3.11 13.24
C ALA A 159 7.89 2.47 14.18
N VAL A 160 7.13 3.29 14.91
CA VAL A 160 6.10 2.81 15.84
C VAL A 160 4.91 2.25 15.05
N LEU A 161 4.50 2.94 13.99
CA LEU A 161 3.47 2.46 13.08
C LEU A 161 3.93 1.18 12.37
N ALA A 162 5.16 1.13 11.86
CA ALA A 162 5.72 -0.07 11.23
C ALA A 162 5.67 -1.27 12.18
N GLN A 163 6.23 -1.13 13.39
CA GLN A 163 6.22 -2.20 14.38
C GLN A 163 4.81 -2.65 14.75
N ARG A 164 3.91 -1.71 15.04
CA ARG A 164 2.52 -2.02 15.40
C ARG A 164 1.79 -2.78 14.30
N MET A 165 2.03 -2.44 13.03
CA MET A 165 1.41 -3.12 11.89
C MET A 165 2.04 -4.49 11.63
N SER A 166 3.36 -4.63 11.84
CA SER A 166 4.04 -5.93 11.84
C SER A 166 3.49 -6.87 12.91
N ASP A 167 3.33 -6.39 14.15
CA ASP A 167 2.77 -7.17 15.26
C ASP A 167 1.32 -7.60 14.98
N ARG A 168 0.52 -6.70 14.38
CA ARG A 168 -0.84 -7.02 13.94
C ARG A 168 -0.83 -8.14 12.90
N GLY A 169 0.09 -8.09 11.93
CA GLY A 169 0.28 -9.14 10.94
C GLY A 169 0.62 -10.48 11.59
N VAL A 170 1.61 -10.50 12.48
CA VAL A 170 2.02 -11.70 13.23
C VAL A 170 0.86 -12.28 14.04
N ARG A 171 0.08 -11.44 14.73
CA ARG A 171 -1.09 -11.88 15.48
C ARG A 171 -2.14 -12.57 14.60
N ILE A 172 -2.38 -12.05 13.39
CA ILE A 172 -3.30 -12.69 12.43
C ILE A 172 -2.78 -14.06 12.01
N LEU A 173 -1.48 -14.17 11.75
CA LEU A 173 -0.86 -15.44 11.38
C LEU A 173 -0.96 -16.47 12.51
N GLN A 174 -0.60 -16.10 13.73
CA GLN A 174 -0.65 -16.96 14.91
C GLN A 174 -2.07 -17.44 15.22
N ALA A 175 -3.05 -16.52 15.21
CA ALA A 175 -4.45 -16.88 15.43
C ALA A 175 -4.95 -17.85 14.35
N THR A 176 -4.57 -17.62 13.09
CA THR A 176 -4.95 -18.52 12.00
C THR A 176 -4.34 -19.90 12.16
N ASP A 177 -3.06 -20.00 12.54
CA ASP A 177 -2.38 -21.28 12.76
C ASP A 177 -3.00 -22.07 13.93
N ALA A 178 -3.49 -21.35 14.95
CA ALA A 178 -4.19 -21.93 16.08
C ALA A 178 -5.66 -22.31 15.78
N GLY A 179 -6.18 -22.00 14.58
CA GLY A 179 -7.61 -22.17 14.26
C GLY A 179 -8.53 -21.19 14.99
N GLU A 180 -7.97 -20.10 15.54
CA GLU A 180 -8.70 -19.06 16.26
C GLU A 180 -9.16 -17.95 15.32
N LEU A 181 -10.45 -17.62 15.36
CA LEU A 181 -10.99 -16.47 14.64
C LEU A 181 -10.81 -15.20 15.48
N LEU A 182 -10.18 -14.18 14.91
CA LEU A 182 -10.05 -12.89 15.58
C LEU A 182 -11.41 -12.15 15.65
N PRO A 183 -11.59 -11.26 16.65
CA PRO A 183 -12.82 -10.47 16.76
C PRO A 183 -13.13 -9.68 15.49
N ARG A 184 -14.43 -9.47 15.24
CA ARG A 184 -14.90 -8.60 14.16
C ARG A 184 -14.38 -7.18 14.34
N ILE A 185 -14.16 -6.49 13.22
CA ILE A 185 -13.74 -5.08 13.22
C ILE A 185 -14.86 -4.12 13.66
N ALA A 186 -16.11 -4.58 13.65
CA ALA A 186 -17.29 -3.78 13.97
C ALA A 186 -18.35 -4.62 14.71
N THR A 187 -19.23 -3.92 15.41
CA THR A 187 -20.37 -4.50 16.13
C THR A 187 -21.65 -4.58 15.29
N THR A 188 -21.69 -3.91 14.14
CA THR A 188 -22.84 -3.91 13.22
C THR A 188 -22.42 -4.25 11.79
N ARG A 189 -23.31 -4.96 11.07
CA ARG A 189 -23.07 -5.42 9.68
C ARG A 189 -23.02 -4.30 8.66
N ASP A 190 -23.68 -3.18 8.94
CA ASP A 190 -23.77 -2.01 8.05
C ASP A 190 -22.53 -1.10 8.09
N PHE A 191 -21.57 -1.37 8.99
CA PHE A 191 -20.29 -0.68 8.99
C PHE A 191 -19.63 -0.77 7.61
N HIS A 192 -19.13 0.36 7.11
CA HIS A 192 -18.75 0.49 5.70
C HIS A 192 -17.70 -0.54 5.21
N GLU A 193 -16.70 -0.87 6.04
CA GLU A 193 -15.71 -1.91 5.70
C GLU A 193 -16.33 -3.32 5.71
N CYS A 194 -17.32 -3.58 6.58
CA CYS A 194 -18.06 -4.83 6.59
C CYS A 194 -18.95 -4.98 5.36
N ARG A 195 -19.62 -3.90 4.91
CA ARG A 195 -20.46 -3.92 3.69
C ARG A 195 -19.68 -4.22 2.41
N MET A 196 -18.40 -3.87 2.38
CA MET A 196 -17.52 -4.11 1.24
C MET A 196 -16.66 -5.37 1.41
N CYS A 197 -16.82 -6.12 2.51
CA CYS A 197 -16.02 -7.30 2.80
C CYS A 197 -16.55 -8.50 1.97
N PRO A 198 -15.70 -9.18 1.19
CA PRO A 198 -16.11 -10.35 0.42
C PRO A 198 -16.45 -11.61 1.24
N TRP A 199 -16.33 -11.53 2.56
CA TRP A 199 -16.66 -12.60 3.51
C TRP A 199 -17.62 -12.09 4.58
N ALA A 200 -18.40 -11.05 4.30
CA ALA A 200 -19.34 -10.47 5.24
C ALA A 200 -20.36 -11.49 5.72
N ASP A 201 -21.00 -12.23 4.81
CA ASP A 201 -22.06 -13.18 5.16
C ASP A 201 -21.50 -14.32 6.00
N ARG A 202 -20.35 -14.87 5.59
CA ARG A 202 -19.59 -15.81 6.41
C ARG A 202 -19.27 -15.24 7.79
N CYS A 203 -18.69 -14.05 7.86
CA CYS A 203 -18.26 -13.42 9.12
C CYS A 203 -19.42 -13.19 10.09
N TRP A 204 -20.58 -12.75 9.58
CA TRP A 204 -21.78 -12.46 10.37
C TRP A 204 -22.64 -13.68 10.66
N GLY A 205 -22.47 -14.77 9.90
CA GLY A 205 -23.14 -16.05 10.14
C GLY A 205 -22.48 -16.91 11.24
N LEU A 206 -21.23 -16.63 11.60
CA LEU A 206 -20.54 -17.30 12.70
C LEU A 206 -21.01 -16.77 14.08
N SER A 207 -20.99 -17.62 15.11
CA SER A 207 -21.15 -17.14 16.49
C SER A 207 -20.05 -16.14 16.82
N ALA A 208 -20.42 -15.09 17.57
CA ALA A 208 -19.49 -14.06 18.02
C ALA A 208 -18.44 -14.61 18.98
#